data_AF-A0AA36CF05-F1
#
_entry.id   AF-A0AA36CF05-F1
#
_cell.length_a   1.000
_cell.length_b   1.000
_cell.length_c   1.000
_cell.angle_alpha   90.00
_cell.angle_beta   90.00
_cell.angle_gamma   90.00
#
_symmetry.space_group_name_H-M   'P 1'
#
loop_
_entity.id
_entity.type
_entity.pdbx_description
1 polymer ?
#
loop_
_entity_poly.entity_id
_entity_poly.type
_entity_poly.pdbx_seq_one_letter_code
_entity_poly.pdbx_strand_id
1 'polypeptide(L)' 'MPYKSRPWDRQFHPKLLEEGAYMVQIDVDPVNGGMTLNENFLVDFGKVEGGPYRAHEMRYPGGDCTSDVWA' A
#
# COMPACT_ATOMS: atom_id res chain seq x y z
N MET A 1 9.42 -13.01 -19.27
CA MET A 1 8.93 -11.76 -19.91
C MET A 1 9.50 -10.60 -19.13
N PRO A 2 10.33 -9.71 -19.70
CA PRO A 2 10.86 -8.58 -18.95
C PRO A 2 9.69 -7.67 -18.58
N TYR A 3 9.49 -7.58 -17.27
CA TYR A 3 8.57 -6.78 -16.46
C TYR A 3 7.87 -5.63 -17.22
N LYS A 4 6.53 -5.67 -17.29
CA LYS A 4 5.66 -4.58 -17.78
C LYS A 4 6.20 -3.24 -17.25
N SER A 5 6.70 -2.40 -18.13
CA SER A 5 7.08 -1.04 -17.80
C SER A 5 5.86 -0.34 -17.22
N ARG A 6 5.91 0.05 -15.94
CA ARG A 6 5.00 1.02 -15.35
C ARG A 6 5.62 2.40 -15.59
N PRO A 7 5.21 3.14 -16.64
CA PRO A 7 5.92 4.34 -17.07
C PRO A 7 5.86 5.43 -16.00
N TRP A 8 4.73 5.49 -15.29
CA TRP A 8 4.43 6.47 -14.26
C TRP A 8 5.34 6.31 -13.04
N ASP A 9 5.47 5.10 -12.48
CA ASP A 9 6.41 4.84 -11.38
C ASP A 9 7.83 5.28 -11.76
N ARG A 10 8.28 4.94 -12.98
CA ARG A 10 9.63 5.28 -13.44
C ARG A 10 9.82 6.78 -13.63
N GLN A 11 8.79 7.47 -14.11
CA GLN A 11 8.85 8.91 -14.38
C GLN A 11 8.80 9.74 -13.11
N PHE A 12 7.91 9.41 -12.16
CA PHE A 12 7.61 10.24 -11.00
C PHE A 12 8.27 9.75 -9.71
N HIS A 13 8.45 8.44 -9.57
CA HIS A 13 9.01 7.81 -8.37
C HIS A 13 10.06 6.75 -8.74
N PRO A 14 11.15 7.12 -9.44
CA PRO A 14 12.12 6.16 -9.95
C PRO A 14 12.73 5.27 -8.87
N LYS A 15 12.84 5.77 -7.64
CA LYS A 15 13.32 5.01 -6.48
C LYS A 15 12.37 3.91 -6.00
N LEU A 16 11.07 4.02 -6.27
CA LEU A 16 10.08 2.98 -5.96
C LEU A 16 10.41 1.64 -6.65
N LEU A 17 11.14 1.70 -7.77
CA LEU A 17 11.58 0.50 -8.49
C LEU A 17 12.66 -0.28 -7.73
N GLU A 18 13.42 0.39 -6.86
CA GLU A 18 14.58 -0.13 -6.12
C GLU A 18 14.28 -0.33 -4.64
N GLU A 19 13.50 0.57 -4.04
CA GLU A 19 13.22 0.58 -2.60
C GLU A 19 11.94 -0.19 -2.23
N GLY A 20 11.02 -0.38 -3.18
CA GLY A 20 9.72 -1.00 -2.90
C GLY A 20 8.73 -0.06 -2.22
N ALA A 21 7.51 -0.55 -2.00
CA ALA A 21 6.43 0.21 -1.39
C ALA A 21 6.43 0.08 0.15
N TYR A 22 5.73 1.00 0.80
CA TYR A 22 5.36 0.89 2.21
C TYR A 22 3.85 0.78 2.34
N MET A 23 3.39 0.02 3.34
CA MET A 23 2.01 0.09 3.81
C MET A 23 2.02 0.65 5.23
N VAL A 24 1.21 1.69 5.41
CA VAL A 24 1.01 2.40 6.67
C VAL A 24 -0.42 2.24 7.10
N GLN A 25 -0.68 2.40 8.40
CA GLN A 25 -2.02 2.44 8.94
C GLN A 25 -2.36 3.87 9.39
N ILE A 26 -3.58 4.29 9.11
CA ILE A 26 -4.15 5.55 9.58
C ILE A 26 -5.23 5.21 10.60
N ASP A 27 -5.10 5.78 11.80
CA ASP A 27 -6.13 5.71 12.82
C ASP A 27 -7.11 6.86 12.60
N VAL A 28 -8.39 6.52 12.42
CA VAL A 28 -9.48 7.45 12.13
C VAL A 28 -10.37 7.58 13.36
N ASP A 29 -10.66 8.81 13.79
CA ASP A 29 -11.65 9.07 14.85
C ASP A 29 -13.02 9.32 14.19
N PRO A 30 -13.97 8.36 14.25
CA PRO A 30 -15.28 8.53 13.63
C PRO A 30 -16.24 9.39 14.47
N VAL A 31 -15.93 9.66 15.73
CA VAL A 31 -16.82 10.37 16.67
C VAL A 31 -16.55 11.87 16.62
N ASN A 32 -15.28 12.27 16.74
CA ASN A 32 -14.87 13.68 16.74
C ASN A 32 -14.32 14.14 15.38
N GLY A 33 -14.06 13.20 14.47
CA GLY A 33 -13.34 13.46 13.23
C GLY A 33 -11.83 13.53 13.42
N GLY A 34 -11.10 13.37 12.32
CA GLY A 34 -9.64 13.43 12.30
C GLY A 34 -8.98 12.12 11.89
N MET A 35 -7.70 12.23 11.54
CA MET A 35 -6.86 11.13 11.09
C MET A 35 -5.44 11.32 11.61
N THR A 36 -4.83 10.25 12.11
CA THR A 36 -3.43 10.26 12.57
C THR A 36 -2.70 9.05 12.01
N LEU A 37 -1.39 9.21 11.77
CA LEU A 37 -0.55 8.09 11.37
C LEU A 37 -0.30 7.20 12.58
N ASN A 38 -0.51 5.90 12.43
CA ASN A 38 -0.14 4.93 13.46
C ASN A 38 1.37 4.66 13.40
N GLU A 39 2.15 5.25 14.29
CA GLU A 39 3.61 5.10 14.35
C GLU A 39 4.08 3.70 14.77
N ASN A 40 3.17 2.84 15.24
CA ASN A 40 3.49 1.47 15.64
C ASN A 40 3.28 0.45 14.52
N PHE A 41 2.76 0.87 13.36
CA PHE A 41 2.48 -0.02 12.24
C PHE A 41 3.17 0.45 10.96
N LEU A 42 4.06 -0.39 10.43
CA LEU A 42 4.69 -0.20 9.13
C LEU A 42 5.01 -1.56 8.52
N VAL A 43 4.59 -1.77 7.27
CA VAL A 43 5.07 -2.88 6.44
C VAL A 43 5.96 -2.32 5.34
N ASP A 44 7.19 -2.80 5.31
CA ASP A 44 8.22 -2.43 4.33
C ASP A 44 8.37 -3.55 3.30
N PHE A 45 7.79 -3.34 2.11
CA PHE A 45 7.83 -4.32 1.02
C PHE A 45 9.18 -4.37 0.29
N GLY A 46 10.11 -3.44 0.58
CA GLY A 46 11.50 -3.51 0.15
C GLY A 46 12.29 -4.60 0.89
N LYS A 47 11.89 -4.91 2.13
CA LYS A 47 12.57 -5.88 3.01
C LYS A 47 11.98 -7.29 2.98
N VAL A 48 10.87 -7.49 2.29
CA VAL A 48 10.25 -8.82 2.14
C VAL A 48 11.12 -9.67 1.22
N GLU A 49 11.33 -10.95 1.57
CA GLU A 49 12.10 -11.90 0.76
C GLU A 49 11.53 -11.99 -0.66
N GLY A 50 12.40 -11.91 -1.67
CA GLY A 50 12.02 -11.84 -3.09
C GLY A 50 11.62 -10.44 -3.57
N GLY A 51 11.71 -9.43 -2.70
CA GLY A 51 11.48 -8.02 -2.99
C GLY A 51 12.65 -7.32 -3.72
N PRO A 52 12.49 -6.03 -4.09
CA PRO A 52 11.46 -5.10 -3.62
C PRO A 52 10.10 -5.27 -4.32
N TYR A 53 9.02 -5.34 -3.54
CA TYR A 53 7.66 -5.40 -4.08
C TYR A 53 6.98 -4.03 -4.10
N ARG A 54 6.08 -3.86 -5.08
CA ARG A 54 5.21 -2.68 -5.19
C ARG A 54 3.80 -3.07 -4.79
N ALA A 55 3.44 -2.77 -3.55
CA ALA A 55 2.07 -2.89 -3.09
C ALA A 55 1.16 -1.95 -3.89
N HIS A 56 -0.04 -2.42 -4.22
CA HIS A 56 -1.00 -1.63 -5.01
C HIS A 56 -2.42 -1.75 -4.43
N GLU A 57 -2.83 -2.96 -4.07
CA GLU A 57 -4.13 -3.26 -3.51
C GLU A 57 -3.97 -4.21 -2.33
N MET A 58 -4.93 -4.18 -1.40
CA MET A 58 -5.05 -5.11 -0.29
C MET A 58 -6.49 -5.60 -0.18
N ARG A 59 -6.68 -6.81 0.37
CA ARG A 59 -8.00 -7.41 0.60
C ARG A 59 -8.09 -7.93 2.02
N TYR A 60 -9.09 -7.50 2.76
CA TYR A 60 -9.23 -7.91 4.15
C TYR A 60 -9.96 -9.26 4.22
N PRO A 61 -9.55 -10.17 5.12
CA PRO A 61 -10.33 -11.37 5.39
C PRO A 61 -11.75 -10.99 5.83
N GLY A 62 -12.75 -11.49 5.12
CA GLY A 62 -14.16 -11.19 5.41
C GLY A 62 -14.71 -9.92 4.77
N GLY A 63 -13.92 -9.22 3.95
CA GLY A 63 -14.35 -8.04 3.19
C GLY A 63 -13.83 -6.72 3.75
N ASP A 64 -13.75 -5.72 2.87
CA ASP A 64 -13.37 -4.34 3.12
C ASP A 64 -14.33 -3.39 2.37
N CYS A 65 -14.19 -2.08 2.59
CA CYS A 65 -15.07 -1.07 2.02
C CYS A 65 -14.99 -0.93 0.49
N THR A 66 -14.14 -1.72 -0.18
CA THR A 66 -13.99 -1.75 -1.64
C THR A 66 -14.21 -3.12 -2.28
N SER A 67 -14.31 -4.19 -1.49
CA SER A 67 -14.44 -5.55 -2.02
C SER A 67 -15.88 -5.96 -2.32
N ASP A 68 -16.84 -5.48 -1.54
CA ASP A 68 -18.22 -5.97 -1.56
C ASP A 68 -19.19 -4.94 -2.12
N VAL A 69 -20.11 -5.41 -2.97
CA VAL A 69 -21.23 -4.61 -3.48
C VAL A 69 -22.50 -5.13 -2.83
N TRP A 70 -23.23 -4.25 -2.15
CA TRP A 70 -24.55 -4.57 -1.61
C TRP A 70 -25.62 -4.15 -2.62
N ALA A 71 -26.49 -5.08 -3.00
CA ALA A 71 -27.61 -4.89 -3.92
C ALA A 71 -28.95 -4.98 -3.18
#